data_AF-A0A2V7M7J8-F1
#
_entry.id   AF-A0A2V7M7J8-F1
#
_cell.length_a   1.000
_cell.length_b   1.000
_cell.length_c   1.000
_cell.angle_alpha   90.00
_cell.angle_beta   90.00
_cell.angle_gamma   90.00
#
_symmetry.space_group_name_H-M   'P 1'
#
loop_
_entity.id
_entity.type
_entity.pdbx_description
1 polymer ?
#
loop_
_entity_poly.entity_id
_entity_poly.type
_entity_poly.pdbx_seq_one_letter_code
_entity_poly.pdbx_strand_id
1 'polypeptide(L)' 'TMIYDLPEEMEEATGLRSGDVILQINRVRVSSADDLRRAFAATAGAGAVTVWFERAGRLERTAFYVR' A
#
# COMPACT_ATOMS: atom_id res chain seq x y z
N THR A 1 -13.02 -9.43 4.82
CA THR A 1 -12.36 -8.33 4.10
C THR A 1 -11.80 -7.37 5.13
N MET A 2 -10.47 -7.30 5.28
CA MET A 2 -9.85 -6.28 6.13
C MET A 2 -9.65 -5.03 5.29
N ILE A 3 -10.46 -4.01 5.57
CA ILE A 3 -10.29 -2.66 5.03
C ILE A 3 -9.36 -1.96 6.02
N TYR A 4 -8.13 -1.69 5.62
CA TYR A 4 -7.25 -0.82 6.39
C TYR A 4 -7.64 0.62 6.08
N ASP A 5 -8.02 1.38 7.11
CA ASP A 5 -8.13 2.83 7.01
C ASP A 5 -6.70 3.35 6.89
N LEU A 6 -6.33 3.81 5.69
CA LEU A 6 -5.06 4.47 5.48
C LEU A 6 -5.16 5.87 6.07
N PRO A 7 -4.06 6.43 6.62
CA PRO A 7 -4.04 7.84 6.99
C PRO A 7 -4.45 8.69 5.77
N GLU A 8 -5.23 9.74 6.00
CA GLU A 8 -5.77 10.60 4.93
C GLU A 8 -4.65 11.16 4.04
N GLU A 9 -3.47 11.45 4.61
CA GLU A 9 -2.29 11.91 3.88
C GLU A 9 -1.78 10.88 2.85
N MET A 10 -2.01 9.59 3.10
CA MET A 10 -1.66 8.51 2.19
C MET A 10 -2.73 8.33 1.10
N GLU A 11 -4.01 8.55 1.37
CA GLU A 11 -5.03 8.43 0.32
C GLU A 11 -4.81 9.46 -0.80
N GLU A 12 -4.53 10.72 -0.44
CA GLU A 12 -4.28 11.79 -1.41
C GLU A 12 -2.97 11.59 -2.19
N ALA A 13 -1.91 11.17 -1.52
CA ALA A 13 -0.59 11.01 -2.14
C ALA A 13 -0.47 9.75 -2.99
N THR A 14 -1.23 8.71 -2.69
CA THR A 14 -1.10 7.38 -3.32
C THR A 14 -2.24 7.07 -4.29
N GLY A 15 -3.40 7.71 -4.16
CA GLY A 15 -4.61 7.36 -4.91
C GLY A 15 -5.25 6.03 -4.48
N LEU A 16 -4.73 5.42 -3.40
CA LEU A 16 -5.39 4.32 -2.69
C LEU A 16 -6.65 4.85 -2.01
N ARG A 17 -7.64 3.98 -1.86
CA ARG A 17 -8.95 4.31 -1.31
C ARG A 17 -9.44 3.17 -0.44
N SER A 18 -10.33 3.48 0.48
CA SER A 18 -11.11 2.47 1.19
C SER A 18 -11.74 1.45 0.22
N GLY A 19 -11.55 0.16 0.53
CA GLY A 19 -11.95 -0.96 -0.32
C GLY A 19 -10.83 -1.57 -1.17
N ASP A 20 -9.66 -0.92 -1.27
CA ASP A 20 -8.49 -1.53 -1.91
C ASP A 20 -7.91 -2.66 -1.05
N VAL A 21 -7.50 -3.74 -1.71
CA VAL A 21 -6.81 -4.86 -1.05
C VAL A 21 -5.34 -4.83 -1.45
N ILE A 22 -4.45 -4.50 -0.52
CA ILE A 22 -3.00 -4.45 -0.78
C ILE A 22 -2.43 -5.86 -0.82
N LEU A 23 -1.71 -6.17 -1.90
CA LEU A 23 -1.14 -7.50 -2.16
C LEU A 23 0.39 -7.50 -2.07
N GLN A 24 1.02 -6.36 -2.37
CA GLN A 24 2.47 -6.24 -2.37
C GLN A 24 2.89 -4.78 -2.18
N ILE A 25 3.94 -4.58 -1.39
CA ILE A 25 4.67 -3.32 -1.29
C ILE A 25 6.09 -3.56 -1.76
N ASN A 26 6.54 -2.79 -2.76
CA ASN A 26 7.79 -2.98 -3.46
C ASN A 26 7.94 -4.43 -3.94
N ARG A 27 8.88 -5.19 -3.37
CA ARG A 27 9.15 -6.61 -3.68
C ARG A 27 8.71 -7.55 -2.55
N VAL A 28 7.91 -7.05 -1.60
CA VAL A 28 7.46 -7.79 -0.40
C VAL A 28 5.97 -8.05 -0.53
N ARG A 29 5.58 -9.34 -0.59
CA ARG A 29 4.18 -9.76 -0.55
C ARG A 29 3.57 -9.42 0.80
N VAL A 30 2.33 -8.96 0.77
CA VAL A 30 1.53 -8.65 1.95
C VAL A 30 0.40 -9.69 2.02
N SER A 31 0.38 -10.46 3.09
CA SER A 31 -0.68 -11.46 3.35
C SER A 31 -1.49 -11.15 4.61
N SER A 32 -1.01 -10.20 5.41
CA SER A 32 -1.60 -9.80 6.69
C SER A 32 -1.38 -8.32 6.95
N ALA A 33 -2.12 -7.78 7.91
CA ALA A 33 -1.91 -6.42 8.40
C ALA A 33 -0.52 -6.18 8.99
N ASP A 34 0.04 -7.17 9.67
CA ASP A 34 1.37 -7.02 10.25
C ASP A 34 2.45 -7.04 9.16
N ASP A 35 2.25 -7.80 8.08
CA ASP A 35 3.11 -7.70 6.89
C ASP A 35 3.06 -6.30 6.30
N LEU A 36 1.85 -5.74 6.19
CA LEU A 36 1.64 -4.40 5.65
C LEU A 36 2.40 -3.35 6.47
N ARG A 37 2.23 -3.35 7.80
CA ARG A 37 2.94 -2.43 8.70
C ARG A 37 4.45 -2.58 8.59
N ARG A 38 4.96 -3.82 8.61
CA ARG A 38 6.40 -4.08 8.47
C ARG A 38 6.96 -3.61 7.13
N ALA A 39 6.24 -3.87 6.04
CA ALA A 39 6.68 -3.49 4.71
C ALA A 39 6.74 -1.97 4.54
N PHE A 40 5.75 -1.24 5.07
CA PHE A 40 5.78 0.23 5.12
C PHE A 40 6.89 0.79 6.00
N ALA A 41 7.10 0.23 7.21
CA ALA A 41 8.19 0.66 8.06
C ALA A 41 9.57 0.48 7.38
N ALA A 42 9.71 -0.61 6.60
CA ALA A 42 10.92 -0.88 5.82
C ALA A 42 11.12 0.03 4.60
N THR A 43 10.11 0.82 4.20
CA THR A 43 10.26 1.76 3.07
C THR A 43 10.72 3.15 3.49
N ALA A 44 10.79 3.45 4.78
CA ALA A 44 11.28 4.73 5.29
C ALA A 44 12.70 5.02 4.77
N GLY A 45 12.86 6.14 4.05
CA GLY A 45 14.14 6.54 3.44
C GLY A 45 14.55 5.76 2.18
N ALA A 46 13.72 4.84 1.68
CA ALA A 46 14.05 3.98 0.53
C ALA A 46 13.72 4.61 -0.84
N GLY A 47 13.18 5.83 -0.87
CA GLY A 47 12.78 6.52 -2.10
C GLY A 47 11.35 6.17 -2.54
N ALA A 48 11.17 5.85 -3.82
CA ALA A 48 9.86 5.53 -4.37
C ALA A 48 9.34 4.18 -3.84
N VAL A 49 8.12 4.18 -3.33
CA VAL A 49 7.36 3.03 -2.86
C VAL A 49 6.31 2.67 -3.91
N THR A 50 6.36 1.44 -4.41
CA THR A 50 5.34 0.89 -5.32
C THR A 50 4.40 -0.01 -4.54
N VAL A 51 3.09 0.22 -4.65
CA VAL A 51 2.07 -0.62 -4.03
C VAL A 51 1.24 -1.28 -5.13
N TRP A 52 1.10 -2.60 -5.04
CA TRP A 52 0.18 -3.38 -5.86
C TRP A 52 -1.06 -3.71 -5.04
N PHE A 53 -2.22 -3.43 -5.61
CA PHE A 53 -3.50 -3.60 -4.94
C PHE A 53 -4.57 -4.11 -5.90
N GLU A 54 -5.58 -4.76 -5.34
CA GLU A 54 -6.80 -5.10 -6.07
C GLU A 54 -7.88 -4.07 -5.77
N ARG A 55 -8.53 -3.57 -6.83
CA ARG A 55 -9.73 -2.73 -6.75
C ARG A 55 -10.81 -3.33 -7.64
N ALA A 56 -11.93 -3.73 -7.03
CA ALA A 56 -13.07 -4.32 -7.72
C ALA A 56 -12.68 -5.46 -8.70
N GLY A 57 -11.86 -6.41 -8.26
CA GLY A 57 -11.40 -7.54 -9.08
C GLY A 57 -10.27 -7.23 -10.06
N ARG A 58 -9.77 -5.99 -10.10
CA ARG A 58 -8.70 -5.57 -11.00
C ARG A 58 -7.40 -5.33 -10.23
N LEU A 59 -6.32 -5.92 -10.72
CA LEU A 59 -4.98 -5.65 -10.21
C LEU A 59 -4.48 -4.31 -10.76
N GLU A 60 -4.16 -3.39 -9.86
CA GLU A 60 -3.62 -2.06 -10.14
C GLU A 60 -2.33 -1.82 -9.36
N ARG A 61 -1.62 -0.73 -9.70
CA ARG A 61 -0.47 -0.27 -8.94
C ARG A 61 -0.39 1.24 -8.86
N THR A 62 0.18 1.72 -7.78
CA THR A 62 0.57 3.13 -7.60
C THR A 62 2.01 3.22 -7.11
N ALA A 63 2.66 4.36 -7.37
CA ALA A 63 4.00 4.64 -6.86
C ALA A 63 4.06 6.05 -6.29
N PHE A 64 4.64 6.19 -5.10
CA PHE A 64 4.74 7.45 -4.37
C PHE A 64 6.04 7.52 -3.57
N TYR A 65 6.43 8.71 -3.14
CA TYR A 65 7.62 8.90 -2.32
C TYR A 65 7.22 9.04 -0.86
N VAL A 66 7.84 8.25 0.01
CA VAL A 66 7.72 8.42 1.46
C VAL A 66 8.84 9.39 1.87
N ARG A 67 8.46 10.60 2.28
CA ARG A 67 9.40 11.61 2.80
C ARG A 67 9.60 11.46 4.29
#